data_AF-A0A349BNX4-F1
#
_entry.id   AF-A0A349BNX4-F1
#
_cell.length_a   1.000
_cell.length_b   1.000
_cell.length_c   1.000
_cell.angle_alpha   90.00
_cell.angle_beta   90.00
_cell.angle_gamma   90.00
#
_symmetry.space_group_name_H-M   'P 1'
#
loop_
_entity.id
_entity.type
_entity.pdbx_description
1 polymer ?
#
loop_
_entity_poly.entity_id
_entity_poly.type
_entity_poly.pdbx_seq_one_letter_code
_entity_poly.pdbx_strand_id
1 'polypeptide(L)'
;MKKFDVCIRGQNFLIKKGSKVKKNGFYAARFIEANDYSDAVGIVMDSFRTELKDVVINDKSDPPKMNVVEVNEVYYFQDKMFVGDKVLPGEGFIWDEEWDEEELSKPISSLKERLIILRDISNRIGVIDIHTHSICIHFTNGLYPVAILFMFLFLLSGKVSFHQTYYYIMLIATFSVPFSYLTGILEWKKRYRGAMIPIFYAKIRYGMVIFVIGGLCTLWYFIYPGILENGGIQRLAFILLNISILVPLMYMGHLGSIIVYEKVV
;
A
#
# COMPACT_ATOMS: atom_id res chain seq x y z
N MET A 1 -5.40 12.44 -19.83
CA MET A 1 -4.45 13.23 -19.02
C MET A 1 -3.94 12.34 -17.92
N LYS A 2 -2.63 12.43 -17.63
CA LYS A 2 -1.95 11.68 -16.58
C LYS A 2 -2.00 12.49 -15.29
N LYS A 3 -1.92 11.84 -14.13
CA LYS A 3 -1.91 12.51 -12.82
C LYS A 3 -0.48 12.53 -12.29
N PHE A 4 -0.07 13.65 -11.72
CA PHE A 4 1.28 13.85 -11.21
C PHE A 4 1.25 14.45 -9.80
N ASP A 5 2.09 13.89 -8.95
CA ASP A 5 2.46 14.47 -7.66
C ASP A 5 3.83 15.14 -7.84
N VAL A 6 3.88 16.46 -7.73
CA VAL A 6 5.09 17.27 -7.94
C VAL A 6 5.49 17.92 -6.62
N CYS A 7 6.70 17.62 -6.15
CA CYS A 7 7.33 18.28 -5.01
C CYS A 7 8.33 19.32 -5.49
N ILE A 8 8.21 20.53 -4.93
CA ILE A 8 9.19 21.59 -5.12
C ILE A 8 9.91 21.93 -3.82
N ARG A 9 11.12 22.44 -3.98
CA ARG A 9 11.95 23.01 -2.92
C ARG A 9 12.20 24.48 -3.23
N GLY A 10 11.65 25.34 -2.39
CA GLY A 10 11.99 26.76 -2.38
C GLY A 10 13.19 27.03 -1.48
N GLN A 11 14.14 27.83 -1.98
CA GLN A 11 15.29 28.31 -1.24
C GLN A 11 15.41 29.82 -1.43
N ASN A 12 15.97 30.50 -0.44
CA ASN A 12 16.23 31.94 -0.51
C ASN A 12 14.96 32.79 -0.65
N PHE A 13 13.88 32.42 0.05
CA PHE A 13 12.64 33.19 0.04
C PHE A 13 12.65 34.18 1.20
N LEU A 14 12.77 35.47 0.89
CA LEU A 14 12.65 36.55 1.84
C LEU A 14 11.16 36.88 2.00
N ILE A 15 10.60 36.58 3.18
CA ILE A 15 9.17 36.70 3.45
C ILE A 15 8.96 37.51 4.73
N LYS A 16 7.94 38.37 4.70
CA LYS A 16 7.52 39.17 5.86
C LYS A 16 6.47 38.42 6.67
N LYS A 17 6.79 38.05 7.92
CA LYS A 17 5.84 37.46 8.87
C LYS A 17 5.66 38.43 10.04
N GLY A 18 4.57 39.18 10.02
CA GLY A 18 4.34 40.29 10.95
C GLY A 18 5.32 41.45 10.72
N SER A 19 6.09 41.82 11.76
CA SER A 19 7.09 42.90 11.70
C SER A 19 8.50 42.44 11.29
N LYS A 20 8.75 41.12 11.22
CA LYS A 20 10.08 40.56 10.90
C LYS A 20 10.14 40.08 9.45
N VAL A 21 11.25 40.38 8.79
CA VAL A 21 11.60 39.89 7.45
C VAL A 21 12.67 38.82 7.64
N LYS A 22 12.44 37.62 7.10
CA LYS A 22 13.37 36.49 7.23
C LYS A 22 13.50 35.72 5.92
N LYS A 23 14.70 35.18 5.69
CA LYS A 23 15.03 34.29 4.57
C LYS A 23 14.73 32.85 4.99
N ASN A 24 13.80 32.21 4.29
CA ASN A 24 13.36 30.85 4.59
C ASN A 24 13.48 29.95 3.34
N GLY A 25 13.56 28.64 3.57
CA GLY A 25 13.29 27.63 2.57
C GLY A 25 11.96 26.93 2.87
N PHE A 26 11.40 26.22 1.89
CA PHE A 26 10.18 25.44 2.07
C PHE A 26 10.15 24.20 1.18
N TYR A 27 9.28 23.26 1.52
CA TYR A 27 8.82 22.20 0.64
C TYR A 27 7.32 22.35 0.39
N ALA A 28 6.89 22.07 -0.83
CA ALA A 28 5.47 22.07 -1.17
C ALA A 28 5.19 21.02 -2.24
N ALA A 29 4.03 20.37 -2.15
CA ALA A 29 3.56 19.42 -3.15
C ALA A 29 2.33 19.96 -3.87
N ARG A 30 2.14 19.56 -5.13
CA ARG A 30 0.90 19.77 -5.90
C ARG A 30 0.51 18.50 -6.61
N PHE A 31 -0.80 18.28 -6.65
CA PHE A 31 -1.45 17.12 -7.26
C PHE A 31 -2.23 17.61 -8.47
N ILE A 32 -1.73 17.32 -9.67
CA ILE A 32 -2.26 17.91 -10.91
C ILE A 32 -2.44 16.88 -12.01
N GLU A 33 -3.34 17.17 -12.95
CA GLU A 33 -3.46 16.42 -14.19
C GLU A 33 -2.75 17.17 -15.31
N ALA A 34 -1.92 16.47 -16.09
CA ALA A 34 -1.17 17.05 -17.20
C ALA A 34 -1.02 16.03 -18.34
N ASN A 35 -0.60 16.50 -19.52
CA ASN A 35 -0.38 15.62 -20.67
C ASN A 35 0.91 14.81 -20.54
N ASP A 36 1.96 15.46 -20.04
CA ASP A 36 3.27 14.87 -19.84
C ASP A 36 4.00 15.51 -18.65
N TYR A 37 5.21 15.02 -18.39
CA TYR A 37 6.06 15.48 -17.30
C TYR A 37 6.38 16.99 -17.38
N SER A 38 6.66 17.51 -18.58
CA SER A 38 7.07 18.90 -18.76
C SER A 38 5.88 19.84 -18.53
N ASP A 39 4.71 19.45 -19.03
CA ASP A 39 3.44 20.13 -18.81
C ASP A 39 3.11 20.17 -17.32
N ALA A 40 3.29 19.04 -16.61
CA ALA A 40 3.06 18.96 -15.17
C ALA A 40 3.95 19.93 -14.37
N VAL A 41 5.26 19.91 -14.65
CA VAL A 41 6.22 20.81 -13.98
C VAL A 41 5.90 22.28 -14.28
N GLY A 42 5.53 22.60 -15.53
CA GLY A 42 5.14 23.95 -15.93
C GLY A 42 3.94 24.47 -15.12
N ILE A 43 2.85 23.71 -15.11
CA ILE A 43 1.62 24.05 -14.37
C ILE A 43 1.92 24.29 -12.88
N VAL A 44 2.69 23.41 -12.25
CA VAL A 44 3.01 23.52 -10.82
C VAL A 44 3.90 24.72 -10.53
N MET A 45 4.94 24.95 -11.34
CA MET A 45 5.85 26.08 -11.14
C MET A 45 5.12 27.43 -11.30
N ASP A 46 4.20 27.53 -12.27
CA ASP A 46 3.43 28.75 -12.49
C ASP A 46 2.38 28.97 -11.39
N SER A 47 1.76 27.91 -10.86
CA SER A 47 0.91 27.98 -9.67
C SER A 47 1.67 28.59 -8.48
N PHE A 48 2.86 28.07 -8.18
CA PHE A 48 3.66 28.56 -7.06
C PHE A 48 4.18 29.98 -7.26
N ARG A 49 4.60 30.35 -8.48
CA ARG A 49 4.98 31.73 -8.80
C ARG A 49 3.83 32.70 -8.56
N THR A 50 2.61 32.29 -8.90
CA THR A 50 1.41 33.10 -8.70
C THR A 50 1.09 33.27 -7.21
N GLU A 51 1.10 32.18 -6.44
CA GLU A 51 0.82 32.22 -5.00
C GLU A 51 1.85 33.04 -4.20
N LEU A 52 3.12 33.01 -4.61
CA LEU A 52 4.21 33.67 -3.88
C LEU A 52 4.48 35.10 -4.34
N LYS A 53 3.88 35.55 -5.44
CA LYS A 53 4.18 36.84 -6.09
C LYS A 53 4.10 38.04 -5.13
N ASP A 54 3.09 38.06 -4.27
CA ASP A 54 2.82 39.19 -3.36
C ASP A 54 3.46 39.03 -1.98
N VAL A 55 4.06 37.87 -1.72
CA VAL A 55 4.64 37.49 -0.41
C VAL A 55 6.17 37.64 -0.39
N VAL A 56 6.79 37.53 -1.56
CA VAL A 56 8.24 37.52 -1.73
C VAL A 56 8.77 38.94 -1.92
N ILE A 57 9.72 39.31 -1.08
CA ILE A 57 10.31 40.66 -1.03
C ILE A 57 11.81 40.66 -1.35
N ASN A 58 12.30 39.62 -2.03
CA ASN A 58 13.68 39.53 -2.47
C ASN A 58 14.06 40.67 -3.42
N ASP A 59 15.29 41.17 -3.25
CA ASP A 59 15.91 42.08 -4.21
C ASP A 59 16.41 41.33 -5.45
N LYS A 60 16.56 42.04 -6.58
CA LYS A 60 17.10 41.47 -7.83
C LYS A 60 18.52 40.92 -7.69
N SER A 61 19.30 41.43 -6.73
CA SER A 61 20.65 40.97 -6.43
C SER A 61 20.71 39.64 -5.65
N ASP A 62 19.61 39.22 -5.00
CA ASP A 62 19.51 37.95 -4.26
C ASP A 62 18.18 37.22 -4.55
N PRO A 63 18.00 36.68 -5.77
CA PRO A 63 16.71 36.14 -6.20
C PRO A 63 16.37 34.80 -5.51
N PRO A 64 15.07 34.54 -5.26
CA PRO A 64 14.61 33.26 -4.75
C PRO A 64 14.83 32.16 -5.78
N LYS A 65 15.06 30.92 -5.32
CA LYS A 65 15.28 29.75 -6.18
C LYS A 65 14.24 28.68 -5.89
N MET A 66 13.60 28.16 -6.92
CA MET A 66 12.71 27.00 -6.83
C MET A 66 13.22 25.90 -7.73
N ASN A 67 13.36 24.71 -7.14
CA ASN A 67 13.78 23.52 -7.85
C ASN A 67 12.71 22.43 -7.67
N VAL A 68 12.47 21.66 -8.71
CA VAL A 68 11.68 20.43 -8.63
C VAL A 68 12.56 19.37 -7.94
N VAL A 69 12.04 18.77 -6.88
CA VAL A 69 12.75 17.73 -6.11
C VAL A 69 12.35 16.35 -6.60
N GLU A 70 11.05 16.13 -6.74
CA GLU A 70 10.49 14.84 -7.09
C GLU A 70 9.21 15.07 -7.89
N VAL A 71 9.02 14.25 -8.92
CA VAL A 71 7.78 14.17 -9.70
C VAL A 71 7.45 12.71 -9.83
N ASN A 72 6.26 12.33 -9.39
CA ASN A 72 5.76 10.98 -9.54
C ASN A 72 4.53 11.04 -10.44
N GLU A 73 4.53 10.30 -11.54
CA GLU A 73 3.26 9.94 -12.19
C GLU A 73 2.51 9.02 -11.23
N VAL A 74 1.23 9.31 -11.01
CA VAL A 74 0.38 8.58 -10.07
C VAL A 74 -0.92 8.20 -10.76
N TYR A 75 -1.56 7.13 -10.31
CA TYR A 75 -2.86 6.72 -10.84
C TYR A 75 -4.01 7.51 -10.19
N TYR A 76 -3.80 8.00 -8.96
CA TYR A 76 -4.74 8.81 -8.21
C TYR A 76 -3.97 9.72 -7.23
N PHE A 77 -4.56 10.87 -6.89
CA PHE A 77 -3.97 11.78 -5.91
C PHE A 77 -4.12 11.24 -4.50
N GLN A 78 -3.00 11.18 -3.79
CA GLN A 78 -2.99 10.94 -2.35
C GLN A 78 -3.35 12.23 -1.61
N ASP A 79 -3.61 12.18 -0.31
CA ASP A 79 -3.74 13.42 0.48
C ASP A 79 -2.42 14.13 0.72
N LYS A 80 -1.35 13.32 0.68
CA LYS A 80 -0.02 13.70 1.14
C LYS A 80 1.03 13.01 0.26
N MET A 81 2.07 13.75 -0.07
CA MET A 81 3.25 13.25 -0.76
C MET A 81 4.35 12.97 0.27
N PHE A 82 5.02 11.82 0.15
CA PHE A 82 6.15 11.46 1.00
C PHE A 82 7.44 11.71 0.24
N VAL A 83 8.31 12.57 0.77
CA VAL A 83 9.59 12.93 0.17
C VAL A 83 10.68 12.81 1.24
N GLY A 84 11.43 11.70 1.21
CA GLY A 84 12.27 11.30 2.34
C GLY A 84 11.45 11.13 3.61
N ASP A 85 11.85 11.79 4.70
CA ASP A 85 11.12 11.78 5.99
C ASP A 85 10.00 12.84 6.08
N LYS A 86 9.78 13.62 5.01
CA LYS A 86 8.79 14.72 5.01
C LYS A 86 7.46 14.28 4.43
N VAL A 87 6.38 14.75 5.05
CA VAL A 87 5.00 14.49 4.64
C VAL A 87 4.36 15.80 4.19
N LEU A 88 4.22 15.97 2.87
CA LEU A 88 3.76 17.22 2.26
C LEU A 88 2.26 17.14 1.92
N PRO A 89 1.42 18.08 2.38
CA PRO A 89 0.03 18.18 1.91
C PRO A 89 -0.02 18.61 0.44
N GLY A 90 -1.11 18.29 -0.25
CA GLY A 90 -1.35 18.72 -1.65
C GLY A 90 -1.53 20.24 -1.83
N GLU A 91 -1.71 20.98 -0.74
CA GLU A 91 -1.84 22.44 -0.72
C GLU A 91 -1.01 23.05 0.42
N GLY A 92 -0.56 24.28 0.24
CA GLY A 92 0.24 25.01 1.22
C GLY A 92 1.75 24.73 1.16
N PHE A 93 2.46 25.15 2.21
CA PHE A 93 3.92 25.16 2.29
C PHE A 93 4.39 24.64 3.66
N ILE A 94 5.38 23.74 3.67
CA ILE A 94 6.12 23.36 4.86
C ILE A 94 7.44 24.13 4.86
N TRP A 95 7.49 25.20 5.66
CA TRP A 95 8.69 26.00 5.86
C TRP A 95 9.74 25.20 6.62
N ASP A 96 11.02 25.43 6.32
CA ASP A 96 12.09 24.89 7.16
C ASP A 96 11.95 25.49 8.56
N GLU A 97 11.85 24.63 9.57
CA GLU A 97 11.95 25.05 10.96
C GLU A 97 13.40 25.52 11.22
N GLU A 98 13.55 26.70 11.81
CA GLU A 98 14.66 26.88 12.75
C GLU A 98 14.17 26.30 14.09
N TRP A 99 15.01 25.49 14.73
CA TRP A 99 14.81 25.07 16.12
C TRP A 99 14.68 26.30 17.02
N ASP A 100 13.46 26.64 17.42
CA ASP A 100 13.22 27.55 18.53
C ASP A 100 13.38 26.74 19.85
N GLU A 101 14.53 26.86 20.53
CA GLU A 101 14.76 26.29 21.89
C GLU A 101 13.78 26.84 22.95
N GLU A 102 12.89 27.76 22.58
CA GLU A 102 12.02 28.51 23.50
C GLU A 102 10.60 27.92 23.67
N GLU A 103 10.29 26.78 23.03
CA GLU A 103 8.98 26.11 23.19
C GLU A 103 8.95 24.99 24.25
N LEU A 104 10.04 24.83 25.02
CA LEU A 104 10.16 23.82 26.09
C LEU A 104 9.94 24.36 27.52
N SER A 105 9.42 25.58 27.67
CA SER A 105 9.29 26.25 28.98
C SER A 105 7.85 26.62 29.40
N LYS A 106 6.83 26.17 28.67
CA LYS A 106 5.43 26.39 29.10
C LYS A 106 4.90 25.21 29.92
N PRO A 107 4.41 25.43 31.15
CA PRO A 107 3.94 24.34 31.98
C PRO A 107 2.68 23.71 31.38
N ILE A 108 2.77 22.40 31.14
CA ILE A 108 1.75 21.57 30.50
C ILE A 108 0.70 21.22 31.56
N SER A 109 -0.53 21.71 31.40
CA SER A 109 -1.67 21.32 32.24
C SER A 109 -2.43 20.13 31.62
N SER A 110 -2.20 18.97 32.23
CA SER A 110 -2.98 17.72 32.45
C SER A 110 -4.14 17.23 31.55
N LEU A 111 -4.59 17.92 30.50
CA LEU A 111 -5.62 17.43 29.56
C LEU A 111 -5.09 17.23 28.14
N LYS A 112 -4.11 18.05 27.72
CA LYS A 112 -3.44 17.90 26.42
C LYS A 112 -2.67 16.57 26.30
N GLU A 113 -2.01 16.13 27.36
CA GLU A 113 -1.29 14.85 27.38
C GLU A 113 -2.23 13.65 27.18
N ARG A 114 -3.40 13.63 27.82
CA ARG A 114 -4.38 12.55 27.61
C ARG A 114 -4.92 12.53 26.18
N LEU A 115 -5.14 13.70 25.57
CA LEU A 115 -5.56 13.81 24.17
C LEU A 115 -4.46 13.41 23.18
N ILE A 116 -3.21 13.75 23.48
CA ILE A 116 -2.06 13.35 22.65
C ILE A 116 -1.82 11.85 22.77
N ILE A 117 -1.89 11.27 23.97
CA ILE A 117 -1.76 9.81 24.18
C ILE A 117 -2.93 9.07 23.53
N LEU A 118 -4.18 9.54 23.64
CA LEU A 118 -5.33 8.91 22.98
C LEU A 118 -5.26 9.02 21.45
N ARG A 119 -4.77 10.16 20.93
CA ARG A 119 -4.49 10.35 19.51
C ARG A 119 -3.32 9.49 19.04
N ASP A 120 -2.28 9.32 19.86
CA ASP A 120 -1.13 8.48 19.57
C ASP A 120 -1.48 6.99 19.63
N ILE A 121 -2.34 6.56 20.56
CA ILE A 121 -2.93 5.22 20.61
C ILE A 121 -3.85 4.98 19.40
N SER A 122 -4.70 5.95 19.04
CA SER A 122 -5.53 5.87 17.84
C SER A 122 -4.69 5.77 16.56
N ASN A 123 -3.59 6.53 16.48
CA ASN A 123 -2.62 6.45 15.39
C ASN A 123 -1.87 5.11 15.39
N ARG A 124 -1.51 4.56 16.55
CA ARG A 124 -0.89 3.22 16.69
C ARG A 124 -1.84 2.08 16.33
N ILE A 125 -3.13 2.19 16.65
CA ILE A 125 -4.16 1.27 16.16
C ILE A 125 -4.29 1.40 14.63
N GLY A 126 -4.08 2.60 14.09
CA GLY A 126 -3.97 2.83 12.65
C GLY A 126 -2.78 2.13 11.97
N VAL A 127 -1.74 1.76 12.72
CA VAL A 127 -0.53 1.05 12.25
C VAL A 127 -0.70 -0.48 12.28
N ILE A 128 -1.69 -1.01 13.01
CA ILE A 128 -2.01 -2.46 13.02
C ILE A 128 -2.43 -2.94 11.62
N ASP A 129 -3.00 -2.07 10.78
CA ASP A 129 -3.56 -2.45 9.47
C ASP A 129 -2.54 -2.99 8.45
N ILE A 130 -1.28 -2.54 8.48
CA ILE A 130 -0.30 -2.93 7.44
C ILE A 130 0.24 -4.35 7.68
N HIS A 131 0.51 -4.69 8.94
CA HIS A 131 1.04 -6.01 9.26
C HIS A 131 -0.03 -7.08 9.22
N THR A 132 -1.25 -6.78 9.69
CA THR A 132 -2.31 -7.79 9.72
C THR A 132 -2.70 -8.24 8.31
N HIS A 133 -2.89 -7.33 7.34
CA HIS A 133 -3.23 -7.73 5.97
C HIS A 133 -2.10 -8.53 5.30
N SER A 134 -0.86 -8.05 5.40
CA SER A 134 0.31 -8.72 4.83
C SER A 134 0.50 -10.12 5.41
N ILE A 135 0.41 -10.26 6.75
CA ILE A 135 0.48 -11.57 7.43
C ILE A 135 -0.67 -12.48 6.97
N CYS A 136 -1.90 -11.97 6.89
CA CYS A 136 -3.05 -12.78 6.51
C CYS A 136 -2.97 -13.27 5.05
N ILE A 137 -2.51 -12.43 4.11
CA ILE A 137 -2.31 -12.87 2.73
C ILE A 137 -1.17 -13.88 2.64
N HIS A 138 -0.01 -13.58 3.21
CA HIS A 138 1.15 -14.46 3.08
C HIS A 138 0.93 -15.81 3.76
N PHE A 139 0.24 -15.81 4.92
CA PHE A 139 -0.19 -17.02 5.59
C PHE A 139 -1.13 -17.85 4.70
N THR A 140 -2.23 -17.25 4.24
CA THR A 140 -3.22 -17.94 3.38
C THR A 140 -2.58 -18.48 2.11
N ASN A 141 -1.75 -17.67 1.45
CA ASN A 141 -1.10 -18.06 0.21
C ASN A 141 -0.05 -19.15 0.43
N GLY A 142 0.61 -19.17 1.59
CA GLY A 142 1.57 -20.22 1.94
C GLY A 142 0.92 -21.58 2.24
N LEU A 143 -0.32 -21.61 2.73
CA LEU A 143 -0.99 -22.86 3.08
C LEU A 143 -1.30 -23.76 1.88
N TYR A 144 -1.65 -23.19 0.71
CA TYR A 144 -1.97 -23.99 -0.48
C TYR A 144 -0.77 -24.81 -0.99
N PRO A 145 0.43 -24.23 -1.22
CA PRO A 145 1.63 -25.01 -1.55
C PRO A 145 1.98 -26.04 -0.50
N VAL A 146 1.82 -25.72 0.79
CA VAL A 146 2.09 -26.66 1.88
C VAL A 146 1.11 -27.84 1.85
N ALA A 147 -0.19 -27.61 1.63
CA ALA A 147 -1.15 -28.68 1.44
C ALA A 147 -0.73 -29.59 0.27
N ILE A 148 -0.44 -29.00 -0.89
CA ILE A 148 -0.01 -29.74 -2.10
C ILE A 148 1.26 -30.55 -1.83
N LEU A 149 2.22 -30.01 -1.07
CA LEU A 149 3.40 -30.75 -0.62
C LEU A 149 3.02 -32.00 0.18
N PHE A 150 2.11 -31.88 1.16
CA PHE A 150 1.63 -33.02 1.93
C PHE A 150 0.87 -34.05 1.08
N MET A 151 0.13 -33.60 0.06
CA MET A 151 -0.46 -34.51 -0.93
C MET A 151 0.65 -35.32 -1.63
N PHE A 152 1.70 -34.69 -2.14
CA PHE A 152 2.81 -35.42 -2.77
C PHE A 152 3.56 -36.34 -1.81
N LEU A 153 3.79 -35.92 -0.55
CA LEU A 153 4.38 -36.77 0.48
C LEU A 153 3.52 -38.01 0.75
N PHE A 154 2.20 -37.88 0.73
CA PHE A 154 1.30 -39.03 0.80
C PHE A 154 1.47 -39.95 -0.41
N LEU A 155 1.48 -39.41 -1.63
CA LEU A 155 1.63 -40.23 -2.85
C LEU A 155 2.96 -40.99 -2.91
N LEU A 156 4.04 -40.42 -2.34
CA LEU A 156 5.37 -41.04 -2.30
C LEU A 156 5.53 -42.08 -1.18
N SER A 157 4.95 -41.83 -0.01
CA SER A 157 5.20 -42.65 1.19
C SER A 157 4.06 -43.58 1.57
N GLY A 158 2.85 -43.35 1.04
CA GLY A 158 1.63 -44.07 1.43
C GLY A 158 1.17 -43.83 2.87
N LYS A 159 1.80 -42.91 3.62
CA LYS A 159 1.48 -42.68 5.04
C LYS A 159 0.19 -41.88 5.21
N VAL A 160 -0.80 -42.48 5.87
CA VAL A 160 -2.11 -41.85 6.17
C VAL A 160 -1.99 -40.50 6.88
N SER A 161 -0.95 -40.27 7.69
CA SER A 161 -0.74 -38.98 8.35
C SER A 161 -0.59 -37.81 7.36
N PHE A 162 0.10 -38.00 6.24
CA PHE A 162 0.26 -36.95 5.24
C PHE A 162 -1.05 -36.69 4.48
N HIS A 163 -1.84 -37.74 4.28
CA HIS A 163 -3.17 -37.65 3.67
C HIS A 163 -4.11 -36.75 4.48
N GLN A 164 -4.17 -37.00 5.79
CA GLN A 164 -4.95 -36.19 6.73
C GLN A 164 -4.44 -34.75 6.82
N THR A 165 -3.11 -34.56 6.88
CA THR A 165 -2.52 -33.23 6.94
C THR A 165 -2.84 -32.41 5.69
N TYR A 166 -2.77 -33.01 4.49
CA TYR A 166 -3.20 -32.35 3.25
C TYR A 166 -4.63 -31.81 3.38
N TYR A 167 -5.56 -32.65 3.81
CA TYR A 167 -6.97 -32.29 3.91
C TYR A 167 -7.19 -31.12 4.89
N TYR A 168 -6.62 -31.20 6.09
CA TYR A 168 -6.79 -30.15 7.09
C TYR A 168 -6.15 -28.82 6.67
N ILE A 169 -4.96 -28.85 6.06
CA ILE A 169 -4.32 -27.62 5.57
C ILE A 169 -5.11 -27.03 4.39
N MET A 170 -5.59 -27.86 3.46
CA MET A 170 -6.43 -27.39 2.34
C MET A 170 -7.73 -26.75 2.84
N LEU A 171 -8.35 -27.33 3.87
CA LEU A 171 -9.54 -26.77 4.51
C LEU A 171 -9.25 -25.43 5.20
N ILE A 172 -8.14 -25.30 5.92
CA ILE A 172 -7.75 -24.03 6.55
C ILE A 172 -7.39 -22.98 5.47
N ALA A 173 -6.69 -23.38 4.40
CA ALA A 173 -6.33 -22.52 3.27
C ALA A 173 -7.59 -21.94 2.60
N THR A 174 -8.43 -22.82 2.06
CA THR A 174 -9.89 -22.81 2.17
C THR A 174 -10.56 -21.56 2.75
N PHE A 175 -10.85 -21.69 4.04
CA PHE A 175 -11.59 -20.72 4.85
C PHE A 175 -10.78 -19.48 5.23
N SER A 176 -9.45 -19.48 5.08
CA SER A 176 -8.65 -18.27 5.30
C SER A 176 -8.70 -17.28 4.13
N VAL A 177 -9.06 -17.72 2.91
CA VAL A 177 -9.23 -16.79 1.77
C VAL A 177 -10.27 -15.70 2.02
N PRO A 178 -11.51 -15.99 2.47
CA PRO A 178 -12.47 -14.93 2.83
C PRO A 178 -11.92 -13.92 3.84
N PHE A 179 -11.17 -14.39 4.84
CA PHE A 179 -10.58 -13.52 5.86
C PHE A 179 -9.49 -12.61 5.26
N SER A 180 -8.61 -13.18 4.45
CA SER A 180 -7.60 -12.43 3.68
C SER A 180 -8.25 -11.37 2.79
N TYR A 181 -9.38 -11.69 2.15
CA TYR A 181 -10.16 -10.74 1.34
C TYR A 181 -10.73 -9.59 2.14
N LEU A 182 -11.33 -9.88 3.30
CA LEU A 182 -11.89 -8.85 4.16
C LEU A 182 -10.81 -7.86 4.60
N THR A 183 -9.66 -8.35 5.04
CA THR A 183 -8.53 -7.48 5.39
C THR A 183 -8.05 -6.65 4.20
N GLY A 184 -8.05 -7.22 2.99
CA GLY A 184 -7.66 -6.50 1.77
C GLY A 184 -8.64 -5.42 1.35
N ILE A 185 -9.94 -5.64 1.53
CA ILE A 185 -10.97 -4.62 1.27
C ILE A 185 -10.84 -3.46 2.27
N LEU A 186 -10.57 -3.77 3.54
CA LEU A 186 -10.36 -2.76 4.58
C LEU A 186 -9.11 -1.91 4.30
N GLU A 187 -7.97 -2.55 3.98
CA GLU A 187 -6.76 -1.82 3.61
C GLU A 187 -6.97 -1.01 2.33
N TRP A 188 -7.60 -1.59 1.32
CA TRP A 188 -7.94 -0.90 0.08
C TRP A 188 -8.77 0.37 0.32
N LYS A 189 -9.82 0.25 1.15
CA LYS A 189 -10.66 1.40 1.49
C LYS A 189 -9.91 2.47 2.28
N LYS A 190 -9.04 2.08 3.21
CA LYS A 190 -8.30 3.02 4.07
C LYS A 190 -7.13 3.70 3.34
N ARG A 191 -6.32 2.94 2.60
CA ARG A 191 -5.07 3.41 1.99
C ARG A 191 -5.27 3.95 0.58
N TYR A 192 -6.21 3.37 -0.16
CA TYR A 192 -6.48 3.73 -1.56
C TYR A 192 -7.82 4.44 -1.72
N ARG A 193 -8.51 4.79 -0.62
CA ARG A 193 -9.82 5.50 -0.61
C ARG A 193 -10.92 4.80 -1.41
N GLY A 194 -10.79 3.49 -1.64
CA GLY A 194 -11.71 2.78 -2.52
C GLY A 194 -11.52 3.09 -4.00
N ALA A 195 -10.36 3.63 -4.41
CA ALA A 195 -10.02 3.81 -5.82
C ALA A 195 -9.78 2.44 -6.47
N MET A 196 -10.67 2.05 -7.38
CA MET A 196 -10.55 0.80 -8.14
C MET A 196 -9.52 0.97 -9.25
N ILE A 197 -8.29 0.51 -9.03
CA ILE A 197 -7.30 0.31 -10.10
C ILE A 197 -7.37 -1.12 -10.65
N PRO A 198 -6.97 -1.35 -11.92
CA PRO A 198 -7.03 -2.66 -12.55
C PRO A 198 -6.34 -3.78 -11.76
N ILE A 199 -5.26 -3.45 -11.03
CA ILE A 199 -4.53 -4.39 -10.19
C ILE A 199 -5.40 -4.92 -9.04
N PHE A 200 -6.23 -4.08 -8.41
CA PHE A 200 -7.14 -4.55 -7.36
C PHE A 200 -8.25 -5.44 -7.93
N TYR A 201 -8.78 -5.12 -9.11
CA TYR A 201 -9.75 -5.99 -9.78
C TYR A 201 -9.15 -7.36 -10.09
N ALA A 202 -7.92 -7.38 -10.59
CA ALA A 202 -7.20 -8.62 -10.85
C ALA A 202 -7.03 -9.43 -9.56
N LYS A 203 -6.54 -8.82 -8.47
CA LYS A 203 -6.40 -9.49 -7.16
C LYS A 203 -7.71 -10.10 -6.68
N ILE A 204 -8.80 -9.32 -6.72
CA ILE A 204 -10.14 -9.77 -6.32
C ILE A 204 -10.62 -10.95 -7.19
N ARG A 205 -10.36 -10.93 -8.49
CA ARG A 205 -10.72 -12.02 -9.41
C ARG A 205 -9.92 -13.29 -9.13
N TYR A 206 -8.61 -13.19 -8.99
CA TYR A 206 -7.73 -14.36 -8.83
C TYR A 206 -7.92 -15.07 -7.50
N GLY A 207 -8.13 -14.36 -6.39
CA GLY A 207 -8.41 -15.04 -5.14
C GLY A 207 -9.85 -15.61 -5.06
N MET A 208 -10.82 -15.10 -5.83
CA MET A 208 -12.10 -15.79 -6.03
C MET A 208 -11.90 -17.11 -6.78
N VAL A 209 -11.08 -17.11 -7.83
CA VAL A 209 -10.69 -18.34 -8.54
C VAL A 209 -10.02 -19.33 -7.59
N ILE A 210 -9.08 -18.89 -6.76
CA ILE A 210 -8.41 -19.74 -5.75
C ILE A 210 -9.41 -20.28 -4.74
N PHE A 211 -10.34 -19.46 -4.24
CA PHE A 211 -11.36 -19.91 -3.30
C PHE A 211 -12.27 -20.98 -3.91
N VAL A 212 -12.68 -20.80 -5.17
CA VAL A 212 -13.50 -21.80 -5.89
C VAL A 212 -12.73 -23.10 -6.09
N ILE A 213 -11.49 -23.04 -6.60
CA ILE A 213 -10.69 -24.25 -6.83
C ILE A 213 -10.36 -24.95 -5.51
N GLY A 214 -9.92 -24.21 -4.49
CA GLY A 214 -9.66 -24.74 -3.14
C GLY A 214 -10.92 -25.37 -2.53
N GLY A 215 -12.07 -24.70 -2.67
CA GLY A 215 -13.35 -25.21 -2.20
C GLY A 215 -13.77 -26.49 -2.91
N LEU A 216 -13.56 -26.57 -4.22
CA LEU A 216 -13.78 -27.81 -5.00
C LEU A 216 -12.84 -28.93 -4.54
N CYS A 217 -11.55 -28.65 -4.30
CA CYS A 217 -10.61 -29.63 -3.77
C CYS A 217 -11.04 -30.15 -2.39
N THR A 218 -11.40 -29.24 -1.47
CA THR A 218 -11.86 -29.60 -0.12
C THR A 218 -13.17 -30.40 -0.18
N LEU A 219 -14.15 -29.95 -0.96
CA LEU A 219 -15.45 -30.60 -1.05
C LEU A 219 -15.37 -31.97 -1.73
N TRP A 220 -14.59 -32.09 -2.80
CA TRP A 220 -14.41 -33.37 -3.49
C TRP A 220 -13.74 -34.39 -2.58
N TYR A 221 -12.71 -33.98 -1.83
CA TYR A 221 -12.11 -34.84 -0.82
C TYR A 221 -13.10 -35.22 0.29
N PHE A 222 -13.90 -34.27 0.78
CA PHE A 222 -14.88 -34.52 1.84
C PHE A 222 -15.92 -35.57 1.41
N ILE A 223 -16.37 -35.51 0.16
CA ILE A 223 -17.33 -36.47 -0.41
C ILE A 223 -16.66 -37.83 -0.67
N TYR A 224 -15.42 -37.83 -1.14
CA TYR A 224 -14.68 -39.05 -1.48
C TYR A 224 -13.26 -39.04 -0.86
N PRO A 225 -13.14 -39.36 0.45
CA PRO A 225 -11.86 -39.28 1.16
C PRO A 225 -10.78 -40.20 0.57
N GLY A 226 -11.17 -41.29 -0.09
CA GLY A 226 -10.24 -42.21 -0.76
C GLY A 226 -9.75 -41.76 -2.13
N ILE A 227 -10.01 -40.53 -2.56
CA ILE A 227 -9.69 -40.07 -3.94
C ILE A 227 -8.21 -40.18 -4.31
N LEU A 228 -7.31 -40.04 -3.33
CA LEU A 228 -5.87 -40.15 -3.54
C LEU A 228 -5.34 -41.60 -3.40
N GLU A 229 -6.12 -42.47 -2.75
CA GLU A 229 -5.80 -43.90 -2.56
C GLU A 229 -6.17 -44.72 -3.79
N ASN A 230 -7.30 -44.40 -4.41
CA ASN A 230 -7.80 -45.11 -5.58
C ASN A 230 -6.96 -44.74 -6.82
N GLY A 231 -6.50 -45.76 -7.55
CA GLY A 231 -5.85 -45.57 -8.84
C GLY A 231 -6.85 -45.10 -9.91
N GLY A 232 -6.35 -44.44 -10.95
CA GLY A 232 -7.14 -44.11 -12.14
C GLY A 232 -7.31 -42.62 -12.42
N ILE A 233 -8.25 -42.30 -13.33
CA ILE A 233 -8.37 -40.97 -13.91
C ILE A 233 -8.89 -39.92 -12.92
N GLN A 234 -9.70 -40.33 -11.94
CA GLN A 234 -10.23 -39.44 -10.89
C GLN A 234 -9.11 -38.90 -10.01
N ARG A 235 -8.15 -39.75 -9.62
CA ARG A 235 -6.97 -39.32 -8.86
C ARG A 235 -6.12 -38.33 -9.65
N LEU A 236 -5.90 -38.60 -10.95
CA LEU A 236 -5.14 -37.68 -11.80
C LEU A 236 -5.86 -36.32 -11.93
N ALA A 237 -7.18 -36.34 -12.17
CA ALA A 237 -7.99 -35.12 -12.25
C ALA A 237 -7.93 -34.31 -10.94
N PHE A 238 -8.01 -34.98 -9.79
CA PHE A 238 -7.91 -34.34 -8.48
C PHE A 238 -6.53 -33.73 -8.23
N ILE A 239 -5.45 -34.42 -8.62
CA ILE A 239 -4.08 -33.89 -8.51
C ILE A 239 -3.90 -32.66 -9.41
N LEU A 240 -4.37 -32.73 -10.66
CA LEU A 240 -4.28 -31.59 -11.58
C LEU A 240 -5.08 -30.38 -11.10
N LEU A 241 -6.28 -30.61 -10.54
CA LEU A 241 -7.08 -29.56 -9.92
C LEU A 241 -6.32 -28.88 -8.77
N ASN A 242 -5.68 -29.66 -7.90
CA ASN A 242 -4.85 -29.13 -6.82
C ASN A 242 -3.67 -28.29 -7.33
N ILE A 243 -2.92 -28.81 -8.30
CA ILE A 243 -1.77 -28.10 -8.88
C ILE A 243 -2.22 -26.81 -9.57
N SER A 244 -3.42 -26.80 -10.17
CA SER A 244 -3.95 -25.62 -10.86
C SER A 244 -4.10 -24.39 -9.95
N ILE A 245 -4.22 -24.57 -8.63
CA ILE A 245 -4.24 -23.48 -7.64
C ILE A 245 -2.95 -22.66 -7.67
N LEU A 246 -1.81 -23.28 -7.98
CA LEU A 246 -0.50 -22.61 -7.93
C LEU A 246 -0.37 -21.49 -8.97
N VAL A 247 -1.01 -21.61 -10.12
CA VAL A 247 -0.94 -20.62 -11.21
C VAL A 247 -1.53 -19.26 -10.79
N PRO A 248 -2.82 -19.16 -10.38
CA PRO A 248 -3.37 -17.90 -9.90
C PRO A 248 -2.68 -17.41 -8.62
N LEU A 249 -2.17 -18.32 -7.78
CA LEU A 249 -1.44 -17.98 -6.56
C LEU A 249 -0.12 -17.23 -6.86
N MET A 250 0.68 -17.76 -7.79
CA MET A 250 1.92 -17.11 -8.25
C MET A 250 1.63 -15.76 -8.88
N TYR A 251 0.58 -15.67 -9.71
CA TYR A 251 0.18 -14.42 -10.34
C TYR A 251 -0.25 -13.37 -9.31
N MET A 252 -1.01 -13.74 -8.26
CA MET A 252 -1.32 -12.82 -7.15
C MET A 252 -0.07 -12.33 -6.43
N GLY A 253 0.92 -13.20 -6.22
CA GLY A 253 2.22 -12.81 -5.65
C GLY A 253 2.91 -11.74 -6.50
N HIS A 254 2.94 -11.94 -7.82
CA HIS A 254 3.49 -10.97 -8.77
C HIS A 254 2.73 -9.63 -8.77
N LEU A 255 1.39 -9.64 -8.75
CA LEU A 255 0.59 -8.42 -8.58
C LEU A 255 0.89 -7.71 -7.25
N GLY A 256 1.21 -8.48 -6.20
CA GLY A 256 1.66 -7.97 -4.91
C GLY A 256 2.97 -7.21 -5.03
N SER A 257 3.98 -7.79 -5.70
CA SER A 257 5.27 -7.14 -5.90
C SER A 257 5.19 -5.87 -6.74
N ILE A 258 4.31 -5.83 -7.75
CA ILE A 258 4.10 -4.62 -8.56
C ILE A 258 3.68 -3.45 -7.67
N ILE A 259 2.70 -3.62 -6.78
CA ILE A 259 2.23 -2.54 -5.89
C ILE A 259 3.33 -2.04 -4.93
N VAL A 260 4.26 -2.92 -4.54
CA VAL A 260 5.31 -2.59 -3.57
C VAL A 260 6.52 -1.95 -4.23
N TYR A 261 6.96 -2.45 -5.39
CA TYR A 261 8.25 -2.10 -5.99
C TYR A 261 8.14 -1.24 -7.24
N GLU A 262 7.14 -1.48 -8.08
CA GLU A 262 6.77 -0.53 -9.12
C GLU A 262 5.85 0.49 -8.45
N LYS A 263 6.43 1.63 -8.02
CA LYS A 263 5.64 2.87 -7.92
C LYS A 263 4.91 2.93 -9.25
N VAL A 264 3.61 2.63 -9.25
CA VAL A 264 2.87 2.35 -10.49
C VAL A 264 3.09 3.58 -11.38
N VAL A 265 3.91 3.41 -12.43
CA VAL A 265 4.32 4.43 -13.40
C VAL A 265 3.19 4.68 -14.36
#